data_AF-A0AAE3C3S5-F1
#
_entry.id   AF-A0AAE3C3S5-F1
#
_cell.length_a   1.000
_cell.length_b   1.000
_cell.length_c   1.000
_cell.angle_alpha   90.00
_cell.angle_beta   90.00
_cell.angle_gamma   90.00
#
_symmetry.space_group_name_H-M   'P 1'
#
loop_
_entity.id
_entity.type
_entity.pdbx_description
1 polymer ?
#
loop_
_entity_poly.entity_id
_entity_poly.type
_entity_poly.pdbx_seq_one_letter_code
_entity_poly.pdbx_strand_id
1 'polypeptide(L)'
;MRSEEEEIDWKAVGFKAGLEIHQELLTTRKLFCRCPPNLRNDPPHFTVKRFFRPVLGEMGEFDPAMLAEYEKGKTVIYEGYYDTTCTYEVDETYM
;
A
#
# COMPACT_ATOMS: atom_id res chain seq x y z
N MET A 1 28.83 5.29 -37.35
CA MET A 1 28.23 6.60 -37.61
C MET A 1 27.01 6.69 -36.70
N ARG A 2 27.11 7.46 -35.60
CA ARG A 2 25.93 7.75 -34.76
C ARG A 2 25.06 8.69 -35.60
N SER A 3 23.87 8.24 -35.96
CA SER A 3 22.84 9.09 -36.55
C SER A 3 22.64 10.29 -35.63
N GLU A 4 22.69 11.49 -36.20
CA GLU A 4 22.35 12.73 -35.52
C GLU A 4 20.90 12.59 -35.03
N GLU A 5 20.72 12.42 -33.72
CA GLU A 5 19.40 12.43 -33.11
C GLU A 5 18.87 13.87 -33.21
N GLU A 6 17.79 14.06 -33.98
CA GLU A 6 17.09 15.34 -34.03
C GLU A 6 16.72 15.76 -32.60
N GLU A 7 17.20 16.94 -32.20
CA GLU A 7 16.95 17.49 -30.87
C GLU A 7 15.44 17.81 -30.74
N ILE A 8 14.73 17.01 -29.94
CA ILE A 8 13.29 17.18 -29.73
C ILE A 8 13.06 18.43 -28.86
N ASP A 9 12.27 19.39 -29.36
CA ASP A 9 11.75 20.48 -28.55
C ASP A 9 10.65 19.95 -27.61
N TRP A 10 11.07 19.54 -26.41
CA TRP A 10 10.19 19.02 -25.36
C TRP A 10 9.10 20.02 -24.94
N LYS A 11 9.34 21.32 -25.10
CA LYS A 11 8.37 22.36 -24.75
C LYS A 11 7.29 22.48 -25.82
N ALA A 12 7.67 22.41 -27.11
CA ALA A 12 6.71 22.43 -28.22
C ALA A 12 5.77 21.22 -28.20
N VAL A 13 6.26 20.05 -27.80
CA VAL A 13 5.43 18.84 -27.66
C VAL A 13 4.62 18.80 -26.35
N GLY A 14 4.75 19.82 -25.49
CA GLY A 14 4.02 19.90 -24.23
C GLY A 14 4.38 18.78 -23.24
N PHE A 15 5.63 18.28 -23.29
CA PHE A 15 6.07 17.16 -22.46
C PHE A 15 5.92 17.48 -20.96
N LYS A 16 5.33 16.54 -20.22
CA LYS A 16 5.20 16.58 -18.77
C LYS A 16 5.59 15.21 -18.22
N ALA A 17 6.51 15.19 -17.26
CA ALA A 17 6.90 13.99 -16.55
C ALA A 17 6.81 14.23 -15.04
N GLY A 18 6.43 13.17 -14.33
CA GLY A 18 6.50 13.08 -12.88
C GLY A 18 7.42 11.93 -12.48
N LEU A 19 8.12 12.09 -11.35
CA LEU A 19 8.93 11.04 -10.75
C LEU A 19 8.38 10.74 -9.36
N GLU A 20 8.19 9.46 -9.06
CA GLU A 20 7.75 8.97 -7.76
C GLU A 20 8.78 7.98 -7.22
N ILE A 21 9.27 8.21 -6.01
CA ILE A 21 10.34 7.43 -5.39
C ILE A 21 9.86 6.95 -4.02
N HIS A 22 9.84 5.63 -3.81
CA HIS A 22 9.54 5.01 -2.52
C HIS A 22 10.81 4.36 -1.99
N GLN A 23 11.09 4.53 -0.69
CA GLN A 23 12.27 3.96 -0.03
C GLN A 23 11.91 3.45 1.36
N GLU A 24 12.30 2.22 1.68
CA GLU A 24 12.17 1.66 3.02
C GLU A 24 13.33 2.15 3.91
N LEU A 25 13.02 2.53 5.14
CA LEU A 25 14.01 3.01 6.09
C LEU A 25 14.56 1.85 6.92
N LEU A 26 15.89 1.82 7.10
CA LEU A 26 16.55 0.86 7.99
C LEU A 26 16.39 1.31 9.46
N THR A 27 15.22 1.05 10.03
CA THR A 27 14.89 1.35 11.44
C THR A 27 14.89 0.08 12.29
N THR A 28 14.96 0.23 13.62
CA THR A 28 14.87 -0.90 14.56
C THR A 28 13.43 -1.35 14.84
N ARG A 29 12.46 -0.51 14.49
CA ARG A 29 11.02 -0.73 14.66
C ARG A 29 10.24 -0.20 13.47
N LYS A 30 9.04 -0.75 13.23
CA LYS A 30 8.08 -0.22 12.27
C LYS A 30 7.64 1.20 12.64
N LEU A 31 7.04 1.91 11.67
CA LEU A 31 6.77 3.35 11.78
C LEU A 31 5.85 3.69 12.98
N PHE A 32 4.74 2.96 13.14
CA PHE A 32 3.71 3.27 14.13
C PHE A 32 3.60 2.26 15.28
N CYS A 33 4.43 1.23 15.33
CA CYS A 33 4.45 0.26 16.42
C CYS A 33 5.89 -0.06 16.87
N ARG A 34 6.05 -0.95 17.85
CA ARG A 34 7.37 -1.35 18.38
C ARG A 34 7.91 -2.64 17.76
N CYS A 35 7.19 -3.24 16.82
CA CYS A 35 7.61 -4.48 16.19
C CYS A 35 8.83 -4.27 15.29
N PRO A 36 9.76 -5.24 15.22
CA PRO A 36 10.88 -5.17 14.30
C PRO A 36 10.39 -5.24 12.83
N PRO A 37 11.01 -4.52 11.90
CA PRO A 37 10.62 -4.50 10.48
C PRO A 37 11.21 -5.70 9.72
N ASN A 38 10.97 -6.92 10.20
CA ASN A 38 11.47 -8.14 9.59
C ASN A 38 10.43 -8.72 8.62
N LEU A 39 10.86 -9.06 7.40
CA LEU A 39 10.06 -9.83 6.46
C LEU A 39 10.12 -11.33 6.81
N ARG A 40 8.97 -12.01 6.72
CA ARG A 40 8.80 -13.44 7.05
C ARG A 40 8.11 -14.15 5.90
N ASN A 41 8.59 -15.34 5.56
CA ASN A 41 8.08 -16.21 4.49
C ASN A 41 7.83 -17.65 4.97
N ASP A 42 8.04 -17.92 6.25
CA ASP A 42 7.73 -19.19 6.92
C ASP A 42 6.24 -19.27 7.29
N PRO A 43 5.71 -20.44 7.69
CA PRO A 43 4.29 -20.57 8.00
C PRO A 43 3.84 -19.57 9.08
N PRO A 44 2.70 -18.89 8.89
CA PRO A 44 2.21 -17.91 9.85
C PRO A 44 1.77 -18.58 11.15
N HIS A 45 1.97 -17.88 12.26
CA HIS A 45 1.49 -18.35 13.57
C HIS A 45 -0.03 -18.24 13.69
N PHE A 46 -0.63 -17.23 13.06
CA PHE A 46 -2.08 -17.06 13.01
C PHE A 46 -2.51 -16.35 11.73
N THR A 47 -3.81 -16.40 11.44
CA THR A 47 -4.41 -15.67 10.33
C THR A 47 -5.63 -14.89 10.78
N VAL A 48 -5.87 -13.76 10.12
CA VAL A 48 -7.02 -12.89 10.35
C VAL A 48 -7.74 -12.65 9.04
N LYS A 49 -9.04 -12.95 9.00
CA LYS A 49 -9.87 -12.70 7.82
C LYS A 49 -10.57 -11.36 7.94
N ARG A 50 -10.52 -10.56 6.88
CA ARG A 50 -11.17 -9.25 6.78
C ARG A 50 -11.92 -9.09 5.47
N PHE A 51 -12.94 -8.25 5.53
CA PHE A 51 -13.75 -7.83 4.40
C PHE A 51 -13.77 -6.32 4.38
N PHE A 52 -13.23 -5.72 3.32
CA PHE A 52 -13.31 -4.27 3.16
C PHE A 52 -14.73 -3.86 2.76
N ARG A 53 -15.15 -2.70 3.26
CA ARG A 53 -16.46 -2.11 2.97
C ARG A 53 -16.26 -0.68 2.49
N PRO A 54 -17.04 -0.23 1.51
CA PRO A 54 -17.03 1.16 1.11
C PRO A 54 -17.54 2.03 2.26
N VAL A 55 -16.95 3.21 2.41
CA VAL A 55 -17.34 4.21 3.41
C VAL A 55 -17.80 5.45 2.67
N LEU A 56 -18.82 6.12 3.20
CA LEU A 56 -19.30 7.38 2.65
C LEU A 56 -18.23 8.46 2.83
N GLY A 57 -17.92 9.18 1.75
CA GLY A 57 -17.13 10.39 1.82
C GLY A 57 -17.88 11.51 2.57
N GLU A 58 -17.19 12.61 2.83
CA GLU A 58 -17.76 13.77 3.54
C GLU A 58 -19.07 14.28 2.90
N MET A 59 -19.17 14.24 1.57
CA MET A 59 -20.35 14.66 0.82
C MET A 59 -21.47 13.62 0.78
N GLY A 60 -21.32 12.48 1.47
CA GLY A 60 -22.30 11.40 1.46
C GLY A 60 -22.31 10.59 0.16
N GLU A 61 -21.23 10.66 -0.62
CA GLU A 61 -21.05 9.89 -1.85
C GLU A 61 -20.00 8.79 -1.65
N PHE A 62 -20.16 7.69 -2.36
CA PHE A 62 -19.16 6.61 -2.39
C PHE A 62 -18.18 6.84 -3.52
N ASP A 63 -16.89 6.56 -3.25
CA ASP A 63 -15.88 6.54 -4.28
C ASP A 63 -16.16 5.41 -5.30
N PRO A 64 -16.20 5.70 -6.62
CA PRO A 64 -16.48 4.69 -7.64
C PRO A 64 -15.49 3.53 -7.66
N ALA A 65 -14.21 3.77 -7.36
CA ALA A 65 -13.20 2.71 -7.32
C ALA A 65 -13.38 1.80 -6.10
N MET A 66 -13.76 2.37 -4.94
CA MET A 66 -14.12 1.57 -3.76
C MET A 66 -15.32 0.65 -4.02
N LEU A 67 -16.35 1.14 -4.71
CA LEU A 67 -17.50 0.32 -5.10
C LEU A 67 -17.09 -0.82 -6.02
N ALA A 68 -16.28 -0.53 -7.04
CA ALA A 68 -15.79 -1.53 -7.99
C ALA A 68 -14.94 -2.62 -7.32
N GLU A 69 -14.13 -2.30 -6.30
CA GLU A 69 -13.41 -3.33 -5.53
C GLU A 69 -14.33 -4.09 -4.58
N TYR A 70 -15.33 -3.43 -3.97
CA TYR A 70 -16.29 -4.07 -3.08
C TYR A 70 -17.16 -5.12 -3.81
N GLU A 71 -17.61 -4.81 -5.03
CA GLU A 71 -18.40 -5.71 -5.87
C GLU A 71 -17.66 -7.02 -6.21
N LYS A 72 -16.32 -7.02 -6.19
CA LYS A 72 -15.52 -8.24 -6.40
C LYS A 72 -15.63 -9.22 -5.23
N GLY A 73 -16.16 -8.81 -4.08
CA GLY A 73 -16.43 -9.69 -2.94
C GLY A 73 -15.17 -10.38 -2.37
N LYS A 74 -14.00 -9.75 -2.52
CA LYS A 74 -12.72 -10.35 -2.10
C LYS A 74 -12.64 -10.48 -0.58
N THR A 75 -12.16 -11.62 -0.12
CA THR A 75 -11.76 -11.83 1.27
C THR A 75 -10.26 -11.63 1.39
N VAL A 76 -9.82 -10.80 2.34
CA VAL A 76 -8.40 -10.59 2.63
C VAL A 76 -8.00 -11.45 3.81
N ILE A 77 -6.96 -12.26 3.64
CA ILE A 77 -6.36 -13.09 4.68
C ILE A 77 -5.03 -12.44 5.06
N TYR A 78 -4.96 -11.91 6.27
CA TYR A 78 -3.71 -11.41 6.85
C TYR A 78 -3.02 -12.53 7.61
N GLU A 79 -1.73 -12.68 7.35
CA GLU A 79 -0.85 -13.63 8.02
C GLU A 79 -0.05 -12.89 9.09
N GLY A 80 -0.01 -13.44 10.31
CA GLY A 80 0.60 -12.78 11.46
C GLY A 80 1.54 -13.68 12.25
N TYR A 81 2.49 -13.04 12.94
CA TYR A 81 3.52 -13.71 13.72
C TYR A 81 3.66 -13.08 15.11
N TYR A 82 3.65 -13.89 16.16
CA TYR A 82 3.73 -13.42 17.55
C TYR A 82 5.01 -12.63 17.90
N ASP A 83 6.08 -12.73 17.11
CA ASP A 83 7.37 -12.08 17.34
C ASP A 83 7.57 -10.78 16.51
N THR A 84 6.85 -10.63 15.40
CA THR A 84 7.05 -9.52 14.44
C THR A 84 5.78 -8.75 14.10
N THR A 85 4.62 -9.19 14.60
CA THR A 85 3.31 -8.54 14.44
C THR A 85 2.72 -8.22 15.82
N CYS A 86 2.01 -7.09 15.94
CA CYS A 86 1.24 -6.75 17.15
C CYS A 86 -0.20 -6.38 16.82
N THR A 87 -0.99 -6.12 17.86
CA THR A 87 -2.40 -5.70 17.75
C THR A 87 -2.59 -4.43 16.93
N TYR A 88 -1.57 -3.58 16.82
CA TYR A 88 -1.63 -2.37 15.99
C TYR A 88 -1.70 -2.72 14.50
N GLU A 89 -0.94 -3.74 14.07
CA GLU A 89 -0.87 -4.13 12.65
C GLU A 89 -2.12 -4.87 12.17
N VAL A 90 -2.85 -5.49 13.09
CA VAL A 90 -4.11 -6.20 12.80
C VAL A 90 -5.36 -5.38 13.10
N ASP A 91 -5.17 -4.10 13.45
CA ASP A 91 -6.23 -3.14 13.77
C ASP A 91 -7.12 -3.58 14.95
N GLU A 92 -6.49 -4.12 16.00
CA GLU A 92 -7.15 -4.60 17.23
C GLU A 92 -6.63 -3.85 18.48
N THR A 93 -5.96 -2.72 18.30
CA THR A 93 -5.54 -1.90 19.42
C THR A 93 -6.69 -0.98 19.81
N TYR A 94 -7.29 -1.22 20.98
CA TYR A 94 -8.22 -0.27 21.57
C TYR A 94 -7.46 0.96 22.06
N MET A 95 -7.98 2.15 21.74
CA MET A 95 -7.51 3.43 22.28
C MET A 95 -7.92 3.58 23.75
#